data_AF-A0A4C1TD12-F1
#
_entry.id   AF-A0A4C1TD12-F1
#
_cell.length_a   1.000
_cell.length_b   1.000
_cell.length_c   1.000
_cell.angle_alpha   90.00
_cell.angle_beta   90.00
_cell.angle_gamma   90.00
#
_symmetry.space_group_name_H-M   'P 1'
#
loop_
_entity.id
_entity.type
_entity.pdbx_description
1 polymer ?
#
loop_
_entity_poly.entity_id
_entity_poly.type
_entity_poly.pdbx_seq_one_letter_code
_entity_poly.pdbx_strand_id
1 'polypeptide(L)'
;MDVSDNLHSQISELCGMLENVISVIQQQTNNNACNRLQSQNEVSDDVAEQRNEPVALGHENLHERETPIVWRDLVAALREEFGVEPDEVDISFKMQNATPKPDESINEYCFRMSALGKRNYLSEAAIIKYTREGLNHRELQIAIATIRFKTTKEMRATNYEYFSNMASTSHNMKTAASYRRNDFANKAVGKQNDKSVKSQAER
;
A
#
# COMPACT_ATOMS: atom_id res chain seq x y z
N MET A 1 17.92 18.69 43.26
CA MET A 1 17.65 18.95 41.84
C MET A 1 16.15 19.05 41.71
N ASP A 2 15.68 20.22 41.35
CA ASP A 2 14.27 20.59 41.42
C ASP A 2 13.50 19.93 40.26
N VAL A 3 12.33 19.37 40.54
CA VAL A 3 11.51 18.68 39.51
C VAL A 3 11.12 19.64 38.38
N SER A 4 11.07 20.95 38.69
CA SER A 4 10.80 22.02 37.74
C SER A 4 11.88 22.15 36.66
N ASP A 5 13.16 21.98 37.02
CA ASP A 5 14.29 22.13 36.09
C ASP A 5 14.32 21.00 35.07
N ASN A 6 13.98 19.78 35.50
CA ASN A 6 13.87 18.62 34.62
C ASN A 6 12.73 18.79 33.60
N LEU A 7 11.60 19.33 34.03
CA LEU A 7 10.47 19.59 33.12
C LEU A 7 10.80 20.67 32.08
N HIS A 8 11.48 21.74 32.50
CA HIS A 8 11.91 22.80 31.57
C HIS A 8 12.92 22.30 30.54
N SER A 9 13.86 21.43 30.95
CA SER A 9 14.80 20.79 30.02
C SER A 9 14.07 19.96 28.97
N GLN A 10 13.10 19.13 29.39
CA GLN A 10 12.33 18.29 28.46
C GLN A 10 11.48 19.11 27.48
N ILE A 11 10.88 20.21 27.94
CA ILE A 11 10.13 21.13 27.08
C ILE A 11 11.06 21.79 26.05
N SER A 12 12.23 22.24 26.48
CA SER A 12 13.21 22.86 25.58
C SER A 12 13.71 21.88 24.51
N GLU A 13 13.97 20.63 24.87
CA GLU A 13 14.34 19.58 23.91
C GLU A 13 13.23 19.30 22.91
N LEU A 14 11.98 19.24 23.36
CA LEU A 14 10.80 19.08 22.51
C LEU A 14 10.63 20.24 21.52
N CYS A 15 10.80 21.48 21.98
CA CYS A 15 10.78 22.66 21.12
C CYS A 15 11.87 22.59 20.04
N GLY A 16 13.11 22.23 20.41
CA GLY A 16 14.20 22.08 19.45
C GLY A 16 13.95 20.97 18.42
N MET A 17 13.35 19.84 18.83
CA MET A 17 12.96 18.79 17.90
C MET A 17 11.89 19.26 16.91
N LEU A 18 10.90 20.04 17.38
CA LEU A 18 9.86 20.60 16.52
C LEU A 18 10.42 21.59 15.50
N GLU A 19 11.32 22.48 15.91
CA GLU A 19 11.98 23.44 15.01
C GLU A 19 12.79 22.72 13.91
N ASN A 20 13.49 21.64 14.28
CA ASN A 20 14.20 20.80 13.31
C ASN A 20 13.25 20.13 12.31
N VAL A 21 12.13 19.56 12.79
CA VAL A 21 11.13 18.94 11.90
C VAL A 21 10.52 19.96 10.95
N ILE A 22 10.17 21.16 11.43
CA ILE A 22 9.64 22.25 10.59
C ILE A 22 10.68 22.65 9.53
N SER A 23 11.95 22.77 9.90
CA SER A 23 13.02 23.12 8.96
C SER A 23 13.19 22.07 7.86
N VAL A 24 13.15 20.79 8.21
CA VAL A 24 13.24 19.69 7.24
C VAL A 24 12.05 19.69 6.29
N ILE A 25 10.83 19.88 6.80
CA ILE A 25 9.63 19.98 5.97
C ILE A 25 9.73 21.17 5.01
N GLN A 26 10.13 22.34 5.51
CA GLN A 26 10.30 23.53 4.67
C GLN A 26 11.33 23.31 3.56
N GLN A 27 12.45 22.67 3.87
CA GLN A 27 13.49 22.35 2.90
C GLN A 27 12.97 21.37 1.83
N GLN A 28 12.23 20.34 2.22
CA GLN A 28 11.63 19.40 1.29
C GLN A 28 10.60 20.07 0.37
N THR A 29 9.75 20.94 0.92
CA THR A 29 8.77 21.71 0.14
C THR A 29 9.47 22.60 -0.90
N ASN A 30 10.54 23.31 -0.51
CA ASN A 30 11.31 24.15 -1.42
C ASN A 30 11.97 23.32 -2.54
N ASN A 31 12.54 22.16 -2.20
CA ASN A 31 13.16 21.27 -3.19
C ASN A 31 12.13 20.73 -4.18
N ASN A 32 10.94 20.35 -3.71
CA ASN A 32 9.87 19.84 -4.56
C ASN A 32 9.31 20.94 -5.49
N ALA A 33 9.16 22.17 -5.01
CA ALA A 33 8.76 23.31 -5.82
C ALA A 33 9.79 23.62 -6.94
N CYS A 34 11.09 23.55 -6.61
CA CYS A 34 12.18 23.77 -7.57
C CYS A 34 12.17 22.71 -8.69
N ASN A 35 11.98 21.43 -8.32
CA ASN A 35 11.88 20.35 -9.30
C ASN A 35 10.66 20.48 -10.21
N ARG A 36 9.53 20.99 -9.70
CA ARG A 36 8.30 21.22 -10.48
C ARG A 36 8.49 22.33 -11.52
N LEU A 37 9.19 23.41 -11.17
CA LEU A 37 9.53 24.49 -12.10
C LEU A 37 10.53 24.04 -13.18
N GLN A 38 11.47 23.15 -12.85
CA GLN A 38 12.38 22.56 -13.85
C GLN A 38 11.63 21.65 -14.84
N SER A 39 10.65 20.87 -14.36
CA SER A 39 9.83 20.02 -15.23
C SER A 39 8.89 20.78 -16.17
N GLN A 40 8.56 22.04 -15.87
CA GLN A 40 7.71 22.88 -16.74
C GLN A 40 8.49 23.66 -17.81
N ASN A 41 9.82 23.79 -17.68
CA ASN A 41 10.65 24.49 -18.67
C ASN A 41 11.09 23.62 -19.86
N GLU A 42 10.77 22.32 -19.89
CA GLU A 42 11.12 21.42 -21.01
C GLU A 42 9.97 21.18 -22.00
N VAL A 43 8.82 21.84 -21.84
CA VAL A 43 7.67 21.73 -22.77
C VAL A 43 7.06 23.10 -23.04
N SER A 44 7.72 23.94 -23.83
CA SER A 44 7.05 25.01 -24.59
C SER A 44 8.01 25.70 -25.58
N ASP A 45 8.34 25.01 -26.67
CA ASP A 45 8.66 25.66 -27.95
C ASP A 45 7.51 25.30 -28.89
N ASP A 46 6.46 26.13 -28.88
CA ASP A 46 5.64 26.49 -30.05
C ASP A 46 4.36 27.22 -29.60
N VAL A 47 3.91 28.11 -30.49
CA VAL A 47 2.73 28.99 -30.44
C VAL A 47 2.99 30.38 -29.87
N ALA A 48 3.54 31.20 -30.76
CA ALA A 48 3.44 32.64 -30.74
C ALA A 48 1.99 33.12 -30.94
N GLU A 49 1.78 34.35 -30.48
CA GLU A 49 0.86 35.34 -31.07
C GLU A 49 -0.61 35.32 -30.60
N GLN A 50 -0.93 36.19 -29.63
CA GLN A 50 -2.03 37.17 -29.79
C GLN A 50 -2.12 38.23 -28.66
N ARG A 51 -1.99 39.48 -29.12
CA ARG A 51 -2.77 40.70 -28.80
C ARG A 51 -2.70 41.35 -27.41
N ASN A 52 -2.18 42.59 -27.48
CA ASN A 52 -2.29 43.71 -26.55
C ASN A 52 -3.75 44.14 -26.28
N GLU A 53 -4.08 44.35 -25.00
CA GLU A 53 -5.09 45.29 -24.49
C GLU A 53 -4.61 45.80 -23.12
N PRO A 54 -4.49 47.13 -22.88
CA PRO A 54 -4.13 47.67 -21.58
C PRO A 54 -5.40 47.91 -20.74
N VAL A 55 -5.68 47.03 -19.78
CA VAL A 55 -6.78 47.22 -18.82
C VAL A 55 -6.28 47.94 -17.57
N ALA A 56 -7.01 49.01 -17.23
CA ALA A 56 -6.70 50.00 -16.22
C ALA A 56 -6.43 49.40 -14.82
N LEU A 57 -5.41 49.96 -14.16
CA LEU A 57 -5.09 49.79 -12.75
C LEU A 57 -6.22 50.36 -11.86
N GLY A 58 -7.18 49.51 -11.50
CA GLY A 58 -8.06 49.74 -10.36
C GLY A 58 -7.33 49.38 -9.07
N HIS A 59 -6.80 50.38 -8.39
CA HIS A 59 -6.32 50.28 -7.00
C HIS A 59 -7.53 50.03 -6.08
N GLU A 60 -7.88 48.77 -5.86
CA GLU A 60 -8.90 48.39 -4.88
C GLU A 60 -8.26 47.65 -3.70
N ASN A 61 -8.08 48.40 -2.61
CA ASN A 61 -8.16 47.96 -1.22
C ASN A 61 -7.25 46.80 -0.76
N LEU A 62 -6.00 47.17 -0.46
CA LEU A 62 -5.13 46.48 0.50
C LEU A 62 -5.69 46.59 1.93
N HIS A 63 -6.70 45.77 2.22
CA HIS A 63 -7.02 45.35 3.58
C HIS A 63 -7.61 43.95 3.55
N GLU A 64 -6.90 43.02 2.90
CA GLU A 64 -7.01 41.60 3.21
C GLU A 64 -6.67 41.46 4.69
N ARG A 65 -7.71 41.47 5.52
CA ARG A 65 -7.62 41.03 6.91
C ARG A 65 -7.15 39.59 6.85
N GLU A 66 -5.87 39.37 7.14
CA GLU A 66 -5.31 38.06 7.41
C GLU A 66 -6.15 37.41 8.52
N THR A 67 -7.14 36.62 8.13
CA THR A 67 -7.88 35.82 9.10
C THR A 67 -6.91 34.76 9.60
N PRO A 68 -6.80 34.56 10.91
CA PRO A 68 -5.90 33.55 11.46
C PRO A 68 -6.26 32.21 10.82
N ILE A 69 -5.30 31.62 10.09
CA ILE A 69 -5.47 30.34 9.43
C ILE A 69 -5.89 29.34 10.51
N VAL A 70 -7.12 28.84 10.43
CA VAL A 70 -7.59 27.82 11.35
C VAL A 70 -6.87 26.53 10.98
N TRP A 71 -6.38 25.78 11.96
CA TRP A 71 -5.67 24.51 11.72
C TRP A 71 -6.39 23.58 10.73
N ARG A 72 -7.74 23.59 10.74
CA ARG A 72 -8.56 22.82 9.80
C ARG A 72 -8.34 23.24 8.34
N ASP A 73 -8.22 24.53 8.09
CA ASP A 73 -8.03 25.09 6.75
C ASP A 73 -6.63 24.75 6.23
N LEU A 74 -5.62 24.79 7.10
CA LEU A 74 -4.27 24.34 6.76
C LEU A 74 -4.24 22.84 6.41
N VAL A 75 -4.89 21.98 7.20
CA VAL A 75 -4.95 20.53 6.91
C VAL A 75 -5.71 20.26 5.61
N ALA A 76 -6.77 21.01 5.32
CA ALA A 76 -7.49 20.92 4.05
C ALA A 76 -6.60 21.33 2.88
N ALA A 77 -5.92 22.48 2.97
CA ALA A 77 -4.99 22.95 1.94
C ALA A 77 -3.82 21.97 1.71
N LEU A 78 -3.28 21.37 2.78
CA LEU A 78 -2.24 20.33 2.66
C LEU A 78 -2.77 19.06 2.00
N ARG A 79 -4.01 18.65 2.28
CA ARG A 79 -4.65 17.52 1.60
C ARG A 79 -4.95 17.83 0.13
N GLU A 80 -5.29 19.06 -0.21
CA GLU A 80 -5.55 19.45 -1.59
C GLU A 80 -4.26 19.50 -2.41
N GLU A 81 -3.19 20.11 -1.87
CA GLU A 81 -1.92 20.25 -2.60
C GLU A 81 -1.10 18.94 -2.64
N PHE A 82 -1.10 18.17 -1.55
CA PHE A 82 -0.26 16.97 -1.40
C PHE A 82 -1.03 15.66 -1.31
N GLY A 83 -2.36 15.70 -1.25
CA GLY A 83 -3.18 14.49 -1.22
C GLY A 83 -3.18 13.83 -2.58
N VAL A 84 -2.66 12.60 -2.65
CA VAL A 84 -2.88 11.72 -3.79
C VAL A 84 -4.11 10.90 -3.46
N GLU A 85 -5.25 11.20 -4.09
CA GLU A 85 -6.41 10.30 -4.04
C GLU A 85 -6.07 9.07 -4.89
N PRO A 86 -5.94 7.89 -4.27
CA PRO A 86 -5.58 6.70 -5.01
C PRO A 86 -6.78 6.23 -5.83
N ASP A 87 -6.57 6.01 -7.12
CA ASP A 87 -7.59 5.47 -8.01
C ASP A 87 -8.02 4.05 -7.59
N GLU A 88 -9.31 3.73 -7.73
CA GLU A 88 -9.88 2.44 -7.32
C GLU A 88 -9.24 1.27 -8.07
N VAL A 89 -8.90 1.46 -9.35
CA VAL A 89 -8.24 0.44 -10.17
C VAL A 89 -6.82 0.21 -9.66
N ASP A 90 -6.09 1.28 -9.37
CA ASP A 90 -4.75 1.21 -8.78
C ASP A 90 -4.74 0.53 -7.42
N ILE A 91 -5.71 0.83 -6.56
CA ILE A 91 -5.86 0.19 -5.26
C ILE A 91 -6.11 -1.30 -5.44
N SER A 92 -7.06 -1.66 -6.30
CA SER A 92 -7.42 -3.05 -6.60
C SER A 92 -6.22 -3.82 -7.15
N PHE A 93 -5.48 -3.23 -8.08
CA PHE A 93 -4.26 -3.78 -8.64
C PHE A 93 -3.17 -3.97 -7.57
N LYS A 94 -2.93 -2.96 -6.72
CA LYS A 94 -1.97 -3.05 -5.61
C LYS A 94 -2.36 -4.14 -4.60
N MET A 95 -3.64 -4.24 -4.25
CA MET A 95 -4.16 -5.23 -3.31
C MET A 95 -4.07 -6.65 -3.86
N GLN A 96 -4.41 -6.85 -5.14
CA GLN A 96 -4.39 -8.16 -5.78
C GLN A 96 -2.95 -8.68 -5.98
N ASN A 97 -2.01 -7.79 -6.28
CA ASN A 97 -0.60 -8.16 -6.46
C ASN A 97 0.19 -8.22 -5.14
N ALA A 98 -0.40 -7.79 -4.03
CA ALA A 98 0.22 -7.86 -2.71
C ALA A 98 0.19 -9.31 -2.18
N THR A 99 1.13 -10.11 -2.65
CA THR A 99 1.37 -11.48 -2.18
C THR A 99 2.32 -11.50 -0.96
N PRO A 100 2.32 -12.58 -0.15
CA PRO A 100 3.28 -12.79 0.92
C PRO A 100 4.71 -12.80 0.39
N LYS A 101 5.62 -12.11 1.07
CA LYS A 101 7.05 -12.18 0.74
C LYS A 101 7.64 -13.51 1.25
N PRO A 102 8.76 -14.00 0.67
CA PRO A 102 9.36 -15.29 1.06
C PRO A 102 9.69 -15.41 2.55
N ASP A 103 10.20 -14.34 3.16
CA ASP A 103 10.61 -14.30 4.57
C ASP A 103 9.53 -13.69 5.50
N GLU A 104 8.34 -13.40 4.96
CA GLU A 104 7.26 -12.78 5.72
C GLU A 104 6.35 -13.86 6.33
N SER A 105 6.14 -13.77 7.64
CA SER A 105 5.18 -14.65 8.30
C SER A 105 3.74 -14.32 7.85
N ILE A 106 2.85 -15.31 7.90
CA ILE A 106 1.44 -15.10 7.52
C ILE A 106 0.76 -14.00 8.36
N ASN A 107 1.16 -13.84 9.62
CA ASN A 107 0.60 -12.80 10.48
C ASN A 107 1.08 -11.40 10.09
N GLU A 108 2.35 -11.25 9.72
CA GLU A 108 2.89 -10.00 9.17
C GLU A 108 2.23 -9.66 7.84
N TYR A 109 2.04 -10.67 6.98
CA TYR A 109 1.30 -10.53 5.73
C TYR A 109 -0.12 -9.99 5.97
N CYS A 110 -0.89 -10.64 6.84
CA CYS A 110 -2.26 -10.19 7.15
C CYS A 110 -2.27 -8.79 7.79
N PHE A 111 -1.28 -8.46 8.62
CA PHE A 111 -1.14 -7.12 9.19
C PHE A 111 -0.87 -6.08 8.10
N ARG A 112 0.07 -6.36 7.18
CA ARG A 112 0.39 -5.49 6.05
C ARG A 112 -0.80 -5.27 5.13
N MET A 113 -1.56 -6.32 4.81
CA MET A 113 -2.78 -6.21 4.01
C MET A 113 -3.85 -5.36 4.71
N SER A 114 -4.01 -5.52 6.04
CA SER A 114 -4.90 -4.66 6.83
C SER A 114 -4.48 -3.19 6.79
N ALA A 115 -3.19 -2.91 6.98
CA ALA A 115 -2.66 -1.55 6.92
C ALA A 115 -2.81 -0.93 5.52
N LEU A 116 -2.51 -1.70 4.48
CA LEU A 116 -2.64 -1.25 3.09
C LEU A 116 -4.10 -0.93 2.73
N GLY A 117 -5.04 -1.81 3.12
CA GLY A 117 -6.45 -1.58 2.85
C GLY A 117 -7.02 -0.38 3.62
N LYS A 118 -6.66 -0.23 4.90
CA LYS A 118 -7.10 0.91 5.72
C LYS A 118 -6.58 2.25 5.21
N ARG A 119 -5.33 2.29 4.73
CA ARG A 119 -4.74 3.49 4.12
C ARG A 119 -5.50 3.95 2.88
N ASN A 120 -6.13 3.03 2.17
CA ASN A 120 -6.94 3.29 0.98
C ASN A 120 -8.45 3.22 1.25
N TYR A 121 -8.87 3.37 2.52
CA TYR A 121 -10.28 3.43 2.92
C TYR A 121 -11.15 2.23 2.49
N LEU A 122 -10.54 1.05 2.30
CA LEU A 122 -11.28 -0.16 1.94
C LEU A 122 -12.10 -0.69 3.12
N SER A 123 -13.24 -1.31 2.81
CA SER A 123 -14.03 -2.03 3.79
C SER A 123 -13.29 -3.25 4.34
N GLU A 124 -13.50 -3.61 5.60
CA GLU A 124 -12.89 -4.81 6.21
C GLU A 124 -13.20 -6.08 5.40
N ALA A 125 -14.41 -6.18 4.83
CA ALA A 125 -14.79 -7.29 3.97
C ALA A 125 -13.93 -7.40 2.71
N ALA A 126 -13.65 -6.27 2.04
CA ALA A 126 -12.76 -6.24 0.88
C ALA A 126 -11.32 -6.63 1.27
N ILE A 127 -10.82 -6.09 2.38
CA ILE A 127 -9.48 -6.41 2.88
C ILE A 127 -9.35 -7.90 3.19
N ILE A 128 -10.32 -8.50 3.87
CA ILE A 128 -10.35 -9.94 4.18
C ILE A 128 -10.35 -10.76 2.89
N LYS A 129 -11.14 -10.36 1.88
CA LYS A 129 -11.19 -11.03 0.58
C LYS A 129 -9.82 -11.04 -0.10
N TYR A 130 -9.21 -9.87 -0.29
CA TYR A 130 -7.88 -9.76 -0.89
C TYR A 130 -6.83 -10.54 -0.10
N THR A 131 -6.87 -10.45 1.23
CA THR A 131 -5.94 -11.19 2.09
C THR A 131 -6.06 -12.70 1.87
N ARG A 132 -7.29 -13.24 1.79
CA ARG A 132 -7.51 -14.68 1.54
C ARG A 132 -6.98 -15.13 0.18
N GLU A 133 -7.27 -14.35 -0.85
CA GLU A 133 -6.86 -14.64 -2.23
C GLU A 133 -5.34 -14.63 -2.37
N GLY A 134 -4.64 -13.73 -1.68
CA GLY A 134 -3.19 -13.65 -1.70
C GLY A 134 -2.45 -14.66 -0.82
N LEU A 135 -3.14 -15.43 0.05
CA LEU A 135 -2.46 -16.41 0.92
C LEU A 135 -1.84 -17.56 0.10
N ASN A 136 -0.51 -17.68 0.14
CA ASN A 136 0.22 -18.81 -0.47
C ASN A 136 0.29 -20.04 0.46
N HIS A 137 -0.80 -20.39 1.15
CA HIS A 137 -0.82 -21.52 2.07
C HIS A 137 -2.11 -22.34 1.93
N ARG A 138 -2.05 -23.41 1.13
CA ARG A 138 -3.23 -24.19 0.73
C ARG A 138 -4.03 -24.78 1.89
N GLU A 139 -3.37 -25.38 2.88
CA GLU A 139 -4.05 -26.02 4.02
C GLU A 139 -4.80 -25.00 4.88
N LEU A 140 -4.13 -23.90 5.24
CA LEU A 140 -4.76 -22.76 5.90
C LEU A 140 -5.95 -22.21 5.10
N GLN A 141 -5.82 -22.01 3.77
CA GLN A 141 -6.93 -21.56 2.94
C GLN A 141 -8.15 -22.49 3.04
N ILE A 142 -7.93 -23.81 3.02
CA ILE A 142 -9.00 -24.80 3.18
C ILE A 142 -9.62 -24.66 4.58
N ALA A 143 -8.80 -24.56 5.63
CA ALA A 143 -9.25 -24.45 7.01
C ALA A 143 -10.11 -23.20 7.27
N ILE A 144 -9.82 -22.09 6.59
CA ILE A 144 -10.54 -20.81 6.80
C ILE A 144 -11.60 -20.51 5.75
N ALA A 145 -11.74 -21.34 4.70
CA ALA A 145 -12.63 -21.07 3.56
C ALA A 145 -14.09 -20.85 3.98
N THR A 146 -14.57 -21.66 4.94
CA THR A 146 -15.97 -21.65 5.41
C THR A 146 -16.24 -20.62 6.51
N ILE A 147 -15.19 -20.09 7.14
CA ILE A 147 -15.32 -19.14 8.24
C ILE A 147 -15.74 -17.78 7.65
N ARG A 148 -16.62 -17.05 8.31
CA ARG A 148 -16.95 -15.66 7.95
C ARG A 148 -16.35 -14.73 9.00
N PHE A 149 -15.32 -13.98 8.62
CA PHE A 149 -14.69 -13.00 9.50
C PHE A 149 -15.39 -11.65 9.36
N LYS A 150 -15.64 -10.97 10.49
CA LYS A 150 -16.16 -9.59 10.50
C LYS A 150 -15.02 -8.58 10.44
N THR A 151 -13.86 -8.94 10.99
CA THR A 151 -12.69 -8.07 11.06
C THR A 151 -11.42 -8.80 10.69
N THR A 152 -10.44 -8.06 10.17
CA THR A 152 -9.07 -8.54 9.95
C THR A 152 -8.37 -8.98 11.25
N LYS A 153 -8.82 -8.50 12.41
CA LYS A 153 -8.32 -8.95 13.71
C LYS A 153 -8.74 -10.39 14.00
N GLU A 154 -10.02 -10.72 13.79
CA GLU A 154 -10.53 -12.09 13.95
C GLU A 154 -9.79 -13.07 13.03
N MET A 155 -9.62 -12.71 11.76
CA MET A 155 -8.89 -13.55 10.80
C MET A 155 -7.45 -13.83 11.27
N ARG A 156 -6.74 -12.82 11.78
CA ARG A 156 -5.37 -13.01 12.30
C ARG A 156 -5.33 -13.91 13.53
N ALA A 157 -6.29 -13.78 14.45
CA ALA A 157 -6.36 -14.65 15.61
C ALA A 157 -6.58 -16.12 15.22
N THR A 158 -7.50 -16.40 14.29
CA THR A 158 -7.73 -17.75 13.78
C THR A 158 -6.51 -18.32 13.06
N ASN A 159 -5.79 -17.51 12.28
CA ASN A 159 -4.55 -17.94 11.64
C ASN A 159 -3.49 -18.33 12.69
N TYR A 160 -3.34 -17.53 13.75
CA TYR A 160 -2.42 -17.83 14.84
C TYR A 160 -2.77 -19.12 15.58
N GLU A 161 -4.05 -19.34 15.88
CA GLU A 161 -4.54 -20.58 16.50
C GLU A 161 -4.28 -21.81 15.62
N TYR A 162 -4.51 -21.70 14.32
CA TYR A 162 -4.24 -22.78 13.36
C TYR A 162 -2.78 -23.27 13.45
N PHE A 163 -1.81 -22.34 13.43
CA PHE A 163 -0.39 -22.70 13.53
C PHE A 163 -0.01 -23.21 14.92
N SER A 164 -0.59 -22.65 15.98
CA SER A 164 -0.37 -23.12 17.35
C SER A 164 -0.83 -24.56 17.54
N ASN A 165 -1.98 -24.91 16.95
CA ASN A 165 -2.54 -26.26 17.00
C ASN A 165 -1.73 -27.25 16.14
N MET A 166 -1.24 -26.82 14.96
CA MET A 166 -0.35 -27.66 14.14
C MET A 166 0.96 -27.97 14.88
N ALA A 167 1.58 -26.98 15.51
CA ALA A 167 2.81 -27.16 16.28
C ALA A 167 2.62 -28.16 17.44
N SER A 168 1.46 -28.09 18.11
CA SER A 168 1.10 -28.98 19.22
C SER A 168 0.83 -30.43 18.77
N THR A 169 0.29 -30.60 17.56
CA THR A 169 -0.05 -31.93 17.02
C THR A 169 1.17 -32.68 16.50
N SER A 170 2.21 -31.96 16.05
CA SER A 170 3.49 -32.53 15.58
C SER A 170 4.20 -33.39 16.64
N HIS A 171 4.12 -33.02 17.93
CA HIS A 171 4.75 -33.77 19.01
C HIS A 171 4.06 -35.11 19.36
N ASN A 172 2.82 -35.32 18.91
CA ASN A 172 2.04 -36.54 19.18
C ASN A 172 1.99 -37.53 18.00
N MET A 173 2.68 -37.27 16.89
CA MET A 173 2.65 -38.15 15.70
C MET A 173 3.59 -39.37 15.74
N LYS A 174 4.07 -39.83 16.91
CA LYS A 174 4.82 -41.11 16.99
C LYS A 174 3.93 -42.36 16.93
N THR A 175 2.60 -42.24 16.85
CA THR A 175 1.69 -43.41 16.81
C THR A 175 0.53 -43.33 15.82
N ALA A 176 0.48 -42.32 14.93
CA ALA A 176 -0.58 -42.26 13.92
C ALA A 176 -0.10 -42.83 12.58
N ALA A 177 -0.73 -43.94 12.18
CA ALA A 177 -0.47 -44.67 10.94
C ALA A 177 -0.38 -43.73 9.72
N SER A 178 0.65 -43.98 8.92
CA SER A 178 0.94 -43.38 7.63
C SER A 178 -0.28 -43.46 6.69
N TYR A 179 -1.13 -42.45 6.70
CA TYR A 179 -2.06 -42.22 5.60
C TYR A 179 -1.23 -41.87 4.37
N ARG A 180 -1.21 -42.83 3.43
CA ARG A 180 -0.56 -42.73 2.14
C ARG A 180 -0.93 -41.41 1.46
N ARG A 181 0.09 -40.60 1.22
CA ARG A 181 0.09 -39.57 0.19
C ARG A 181 -0.19 -40.29 -1.15
N ASN A 182 -1.37 -40.11 -1.72
CA ASN A 182 -1.63 -40.55 -3.09
C ASN A 182 -0.88 -39.58 -4.01
N ASP A 183 0.31 -40.00 -4.40
CA ASP A 183 1.07 -39.39 -5.47
C ASP A 183 0.24 -39.45 -6.76
N PHE A 184 -0.25 -38.31 -7.24
CA PHE A 184 -0.72 -38.18 -8.61
C PHE A 184 0.49 -38.11 -9.54
N ALA A 185 1.14 -39.25 -9.74
CA ALA A 185 2.10 -39.47 -10.80
C ALA A 185 1.39 -40.10 -12.02
N ASN A 186 1.49 -39.40 -13.15
CA ASN A 186 1.46 -39.91 -14.52
C ASN A 186 0.30 -40.81 -14.99
N LYS A 187 -0.57 -40.22 -15.83
CA LYS A 187 -1.07 -40.91 -17.03
C LYS A 187 -0.63 -40.15 -18.28
N ALA A 188 0.60 -40.43 -18.70
CA ALA A 188 0.93 -40.42 -20.10
C ALA A 188 0.13 -41.53 -20.78
N VAL A 189 -0.75 -41.18 -21.71
CA VAL A 189 -1.30 -42.10 -22.70
C VAL A 189 -0.93 -41.53 -24.05
N GLY A 190 0.18 -42.02 -24.59
CA GLY A 190 0.49 -41.84 -25.99
C GLY A 190 -0.45 -42.69 -26.85
N LYS A 191 -0.85 -42.15 -28.00
CA LYS A 191 -1.08 -42.96 -29.21
C LYS A 191 -0.56 -42.18 -30.41
N GLN A 192 0.43 -42.81 -31.05
CA GLN A 192 0.98 -42.49 -32.37
C GLN A 192 -0.12 -42.58 -33.44
N ASN A 193 0.01 -41.78 -34.50
CA ASN A 193 0.18 -42.31 -35.86
C ASN A 193 0.55 -41.21 -36.86
N ASP A 194 1.80 -41.30 -37.33
CA ASP A 194 2.26 -41.30 -38.72
C ASP A 194 1.32 -40.74 -39.82
N LYS A 195 1.82 -39.73 -40.55
CA LYS A 195 2.05 -39.80 -42.01
C LYS A 195 2.75 -38.54 -42.55
N SER A 196 3.98 -38.78 -43.00
CA SER A 196 4.73 -38.09 -44.06
C SER A 196 3.86 -37.50 -45.17
N VAL A 197 4.19 -36.29 -45.67
CA VAL A 197 4.46 -36.01 -47.10
C VAL A 197 5.31 -34.73 -47.21
N LYS A 198 6.45 -34.87 -47.89
CA LYS A 198 7.33 -33.83 -48.44
C LYS A 198 6.60 -32.97 -49.48
N SER A 199 6.88 -31.67 -49.50
CA SER A 199 6.90 -30.90 -50.76
C SER A 199 8.05 -29.91 -50.75
N GLN A 200 9.08 -30.27 -51.53
CA GLN A 200 9.94 -29.32 -52.23
C GLN A 200 9.12 -28.59 -53.29
N ALA A 201 9.33 -27.29 -53.43
CA ALA A 201 9.27 -26.50 -54.67
C ALA A 201 9.94 -25.16 -54.32
N GLU A 202 11.23 -24.96 -54.62
CA GLU A 202 11.75 -24.39 -55.86
C GLU A 202 11.20 -22.99 -56.19
N ARG A 203 12.16 -22.04 -56.14
CA ARG A 203 12.26 -20.73 -56.82
C ARG A 203 11.42 -19.56 -56.30
#